data_AF-A0A819QH64-F1
#
_entry.id   AF-A0A819QH64-F1
#
_cell.length_a   1.000
_cell.length_b   1.000
_cell.length_c   1.000
_cell.angle_alpha   90.00
_cell.angle_beta   90.00
_cell.angle_gamma   90.00
#
_symmetry.space_group_name_H-M   'P 1'
#
loop_
_entity.id
_entity.type
_entity.pdbx_description
1 polymer ?
#
loop_
_entity_poly.entity_id
_entity_poly.type
_entity_poly.pdbx_seq_one_letter_code
_entity_poly.pdbx_strand_id
1 'polypeptide(L)'
;MFRIWFAFNIFITIIYGHIHQGGLLPALKYIHDRPILSSNKMSIINDMNKKFLITYHTYMPPGYLVTSMSKSEYEQKLQTIIIDLKGAKHEELDLTIERIFHEYSMNNIQIFVVLPNISQTHLSELKQKKYSSQLIKQFGPHLDLDHGFDELFNVKYQSIHTIWNKYKVDLYQITRNSK
;
A
#
# COMPACT_ATOMS: atom_id res chain seq x y z
N MET A 1 -40.14 9.69 2.11
CA MET A 1 -39.22 9.40 3.23
C MET A 1 -38.33 8.21 2.92
N PHE A 2 -38.83 6.97 2.91
CA PHE A 2 -37.98 5.76 2.73
C PHE A 2 -37.17 5.73 1.43
N ARG A 3 -37.75 6.07 0.28
CA ARG A 3 -37.04 6.08 -1.02
C ARG A 3 -35.87 7.07 -1.07
N ILE A 4 -36.05 8.25 -0.49
CA ILE A 4 -35.02 9.29 -0.44
C ILE A 4 -33.90 8.87 0.51
N TRP A 5 -34.26 8.33 1.68
CA TRP A 5 -33.29 7.76 2.62
C TRP A 5 -32.48 6.63 1.97
N PHE A 6 -33.12 5.72 1.24
CA PHE A 6 -32.44 4.63 0.56
C PHE A 6 -31.48 5.14 -0.53
N ALA A 7 -31.94 6.06 -1.38
CA ALA A 7 -31.11 6.68 -2.41
C ALA A 7 -29.91 7.43 -1.82
N PHE A 8 -30.12 8.15 -0.71
CA PHE A 8 -29.07 8.83 0.02
C PHE A 8 -28.00 7.85 0.54
N ASN A 9 -28.41 6.75 1.17
CA ASN A 9 -27.47 5.75 1.67
C ASN A 9 -26.64 5.13 0.54
N ILE A 10 -27.28 4.74 -0.57
CA ILE A 10 -26.55 4.22 -1.74
C ILE A 10 -25.51 5.23 -2.22
N PHE A 11 -25.91 6.50 -2.36
CA PHE A 11 -25.02 7.55 -2.82
C PHE A 11 -23.80 7.73 -1.90
N ILE A 12 -24.02 7.81 -0.59
CA ILE A 12 -22.94 7.93 0.39
C ILE A 12 -22.07 6.67 0.43
N THR A 13 -22.64 5.48 0.31
CA THR A 13 -21.87 4.22 0.24
C THR A 13 -20.95 4.20 -0.98
N ILE A 14 -21.41 4.64 -2.15
CA ILE A 14 -20.58 4.71 -3.36
C ILE A 14 -19.42 5.69 -3.18
N ILE A 15 -19.70 6.88 -2.63
CA ILE A 15 -18.66 7.88 -2.34
C ILE A 15 -17.65 7.32 -1.34
N TYR A 16 -18.14 6.72 -0.26
CA TYR A 16 -17.27 6.13 0.76
C TYR A 16 -16.38 5.05 0.17
N GLY A 17 -16.93 4.13 -0.61
CA GLY A 17 -16.12 3.09 -1.27
C GLY A 17 -15.01 3.68 -2.14
N HIS A 18 -15.30 4.73 -2.91
CA HIS A 18 -14.30 5.41 -3.73
C HIS A 18 -13.23 6.09 -2.90
N ILE A 19 -13.60 6.79 -1.83
CA ILE A 19 -12.62 7.50 -0.99
C ILE A 19 -11.79 6.51 -0.16
N HIS A 20 -12.38 5.41 0.27
CA HIS A 20 -11.74 4.43 1.14
C HIS A 20 -10.77 3.50 0.41
N GLN A 21 -11.01 3.25 -0.88
CA GLN A 21 -10.19 2.33 -1.69
C GLN A 21 -9.47 3.04 -2.86
N GLY A 22 -9.75 4.32 -3.07
CA GLY A 22 -9.32 5.10 -4.23
C GLY A 22 -7.81 5.26 -4.36
N GLY A 23 -7.07 5.30 -3.25
CA GLY A 23 -5.61 5.30 -3.28
C GLY A 23 -5.01 3.89 -3.35
N LEU A 24 -5.62 2.94 -2.65
CA LEU A 24 -5.07 1.60 -2.48
C LEU A 24 -5.13 0.74 -3.74
N LEU A 25 -6.23 0.78 -4.51
CA LEU A 25 -6.36 -0.02 -5.73
C LEU A 25 -5.39 0.43 -6.83
N PRO A 26 -5.23 1.74 -7.12
CA PRO A 26 -4.20 2.20 -8.04
C PRO A 26 -2.78 1.86 -7.57
N ALA A 27 -2.50 1.89 -6.26
CA ALA A 27 -1.21 1.49 -5.71
C ALA A 27 -0.92 0.00 -5.97
N LEU A 28 -1.91 -0.87 -5.72
CA LEU A 28 -1.79 -2.30 -5.97
C LEU A 28 -1.57 -2.60 -7.46
N LYS A 29 -2.36 -1.96 -8.33
CA LYS A 29 -2.20 -2.08 -9.79
C LYS A 29 -0.80 -1.63 -10.23
N TYR A 30 -0.32 -0.52 -9.69
CA TYR A 30 1.01 -0.01 -10.01
C TYR A 30 2.13 -0.99 -9.58
N ILE A 31 2.03 -1.61 -8.41
CA ILE A 31 2.98 -2.64 -7.95
C ILE A 31 2.94 -3.86 -8.86
N HIS A 32 1.73 -4.30 -9.24
CA HIS A 32 1.54 -5.44 -10.12
C HIS A 32 2.23 -5.20 -11.47
N ASP A 33 1.94 -4.06 -12.11
CA ASP A 33 2.46 -3.68 -13.43
C ASP A 33 3.96 -3.38 -13.44
N ARG A 34 4.60 -3.24 -12.25
CA ARG A 34 6.03 -2.94 -12.14
C ARG A 34 6.88 -4.18 -12.43
N PRO A 35 7.91 -4.10 -13.29
CA PRO A 35 8.77 -5.25 -13.55
C PRO A 35 9.60 -5.63 -12.31
N ILE A 36 9.90 -6.92 -12.18
CA ILE A 36 10.90 -7.36 -11.21
C ILE A 36 12.27 -6.88 -11.67
N LEU A 37 13.00 -6.25 -10.76
CA LEU A 37 14.41 -5.94 -10.91
C LEU A 37 15.20 -7.23 -10.64
N SER A 38 15.31 -8.12 -11.64
CA SER A 38 16.23 -9.25 -11.55
C SER A 38 17.57 -8.84 -12.13
N SER A 39 18.65 -8.96 -11.35
CA SER A 39 20.01 -8.65 -11.80
C SER A 39 20.58 -9.68 -12.78
N ASN A 40 19.93 -10.84 -12.94
CA ASN A 40 20.37 -11.89 -13.85
C ASN A 40 19.20 -12.41 -14.68
N LYS A 41 19.19 -12.06 -15.98
CA LYS A 41 18.27 -12.62 -17.00
C LYS A 41 18.30 -14.15 -17.09
N MET A 42 19.29 -14.82 -16.50
CA MET A 42 19.53 -16.26 -16.62
C MET A 42 18.88 -17.12 -15.51
N SER A 43 18.42 -16.54 -14.39
CA SER A 43 17.84 -17.30 -13.26
C SER A 43 16.30 -17.42 -13.27
N ILE A 44 15.67 -17.04 -14.39
CA ILE A 44 14.20 -17.03 -14.57
C ILE A 44 13.56 -18.42 -14.36
N ILE A 45 14.34 -19.48 -14.45
CA ILE A 45 13.80 -20.84 -14.50
C ILE A 45 13.58 -21.43 -13.09
N ASN A 46 14.30 -21.00 -12.04
CA ASN A 46 14.27 -21.72 -10.75
C ASN A 46 14.02 -20.87 -9.48
N ASP A 47 14.16 -19.54 -9.49
CA ASP A 47 13.86 -18.71 -8.31
C ASP A 47 12.62 -17.83 -8.54
N MET A 48 11.55 -18.12 -7.81
CA MET A 48 10.32 -17.31 -7.79
C MET A 48 10.63 -15.97 -7.14
N ASN A 49 10.82 -14.94 -7.95
CA ASN A 49 10.93 -13.56 -7.48
C ASN A 49 9.63 -13.15 -6.76
N LYS A 50 9.73 -12.71 -5.51
CA LYS A 50 8.57 -12.36 -4.66
C LYS A 50 8.44 -10.85 -4.50
N LYS A 51 7.19 -10.36 -4.55
CA LYS A 51 6.87 -8.99 -4.16
C LYS A 51 6.16 -9.03 -2.82
N PHE A 52 6.62 -8.25 -1.86
CA PHE A 52 5.95 -8.05 -0.58
C PHE A 52 5.28 -6.68 -0.60
N LEU A 53 3.99 -6.63 -0.30
CA LEU A 53 3.26 -5.41 -0.05
C LEU A 53 2.85 -5.38 1.42
N ILE A 54 3.46 -4.48 2.18
CA ILE A 54 3.13 -4.25 3.58
C ILE A 54 2.11 -3.11 3.65
N THR A 55 0.91 -3.35 4.18
CA THR A 55 -0.08 -2.31 4.46
C THR A 55 0.05 -1.87 5.91
N TYR A 56 0.32 -0.57 6.13
CA TYR A 56 0.62 0.00 7.45
C TYR A 56 -0.25 1.23 7.70
N HIS A 57 -1.00 1.25 8.81
CA HIS A 57 -2.03 2.28 9.14
C HIS A 57 -3.08 2.53 8.05
N THR A 58 -3.22 1.61 7.10
CA THR A 58 -4.24 1.66 6.05
C THR A 58 -4.90 0.31 5.92
N TYR A 59 -6.10 0.29 5.34
CA TYR A 59 -6.82 -0.92 4.99
C TYR A 59 -6.02 -1.80 4.02
N MET A 60 -6.17 -3.11 4.18
CA MET A 60 -5.67 -4.10 3.22
C MET A 60 -6.56 -4.14 1.97
N PRO A 61 -6.00 -4.27 0.75
CA PRO A 61 -6.82 -4.40 -0.44
C PRO A 61 -7.54 -5.77 -0.43
N PRO A 62 -8.72 -5.87 -1.07
CA PRO A 62 -9.40 -7.15 -1.21
C PRO A 62 -8.49 -8.20 -1.88
N GLY A 63 -8.26 -9.32 -1.20
CA GLY A 63 -7.29 -10.34 -1.65
C GLY A 63 -7.57 -10.90 -3.05
N TYR A 64 -8.83 -10.98 -3.48
CA TYR A 64 -9.17 -11.45 -4.82
C TYR A 64 -8.62 -10.54 -5.93
N LEU A 65 -8.44 -9.23 -5.70
CA LEU A 65 -7.85 -8.30 -6.67
C LEU A 65 -6.37 -8.58 -6.89
N VAL A 66 -5.71 -9.07 -5.85
CA VAL A 66 -4.27 -9.33 -5.82
C VAL A 66 -3.96 -10.59 -6.62
N THR A 67 -4.85 -11.58 -6.55
CA THR A 67 -4.75 -12.83 -7.32
C THR A 67 -5.24 -12.67 -8.77
N SER A 68 -6.27 -11.86 -9.01
CA SER A 68 -6.91 -11.73 -10.34
C SER A 68 -6.24 -10.75 -11.31
N MET A 69 -5.35 -9.88 -10.84
CA MET A 69 -4.60 -8.97 -11.72
C MET A 69 -3.52 -9.68 -12.56
N SER A 70 -3.21 -10.94 -12.24
CA SER A 70 -2.26 -11.78 -12.98
C SER A 70 -2.87 -12.23 -14.32
N LYS A 71 -2.44 -11.60 -15.43
CA LYS A 71 -3.05 -11.80 -16.76
C LYS A 71 -2.40 -12.90 -17.60
N SER A 72 -1.30 -13.51 -17.14
CA SER A 72 -0.64 -14.60 -17.87
C SER A 72 -0.09 -15.67 -16.93
N GLU A 73 0.05 -16.90 -17.44
CA GLU A 73 0.67 -18.04 -16.72
C GLU A 73 2.10 -17.72 -16.24
N TYR A 74 2.78 -16.77 -16.89
CA TYR A 74 4.08 -16.24 -16.49
C TYR A 74 3.97 -15.18 -15.38
N GLU A 75 2.93 -14.34 -15.40
CA GLU A 75 2.58 -13.43 -14.30
C GLU A 75 2.00 -14.15 -13.09
N GLN A 76 1.48 -15.37 -13.24
CA GLN A 76 0.98 -16.19 -12.12
C GLN A 76 2.11 -16.64 -11.19
N LYS A 77 3.36 -16.66 -11.68
CA LYS A 77 4.56 -16.89 -10.86
C LYS A 77 4.93 -15.67 -10.00
N LEU A 78 4.36 -14.49 -10.25
CA LEU A 78 4.61 -13.28 -9.47
C LEU A 78 3.72 -13.27 -8.23
N GLN A 79 4.20 -13.93 -7.19
CA GLN A 79 3.50 -13.93 -5.91
C GLN A 79 3.68 -12.57 -5.24
N THR A 80 2.65 -11.71 -5.34
CA THR A 80 2.53 -10.53 -4.48
C THR A 80 1.95 -10.99 -3.15
N ILE A 81 2.79 -11.05 -2.12
CA ILE A 81 2.43 -11.41 -0.76
C ILE A 81 2.05 -10.13 -0.04
N ILE A 82 0.82 -10.08 0.49
CA ILE A 82 0.37 -8.96 1.30
C ILE A 82 0.56 -9.29 2.77
N ILE A 83 1.16 -8.36 3.49
CA ILE A 83 1.30 -8.39 4.94
C ILE A 83 0.55 -7.20 5.48
N ASP A 84 -0.50 -7.48 6.25
CA ASP A 84 -1.34 -6.43 6.82
C ASP A 84 -0.99 -6.18 8.28
N LEU A 85 -0.50 -4.98 8.56
CA LEU A 85 -0.10 -4.55 9.90
C LEU A 85 -1.20 -3.77 10.64
N LYS A 86 -2.37 -3.50 10.04
CA LYS A 86 -3.60 -3.04 10.74
C LYS A 86 -3.39 -2.01 11.88
N GLY A 87 -2.68 -0.91 11.61
CA GLY A 87 -2.42 0.13 12.62
C GLY A 87 -1.46 -0.27 13.75
N ALA A 88 -0.61 -1.27 13.51
CA ALA A 88 0.41 -1.74 14.44
C ALA A 88 1.41 -0.63 14.82
N LYS A 89 2.13 -0.87 15.92
CA LYS A 89 3.21 0.01 16.36
C LYS A 89 4.38 -0.01 15.37
N HIS A 90 5.20 1.03 15.42
CA HIS A 90 6.34 1.20 14.53
C HIS A 90 7.34 0.02 14.61
N GLU A 91 7.53 -0.56 15.81
CA GLU A 91 8.46 -1.68 16.00
C GLU A 91 8.03 -2.93 15.21
N GLU A 92 6.73 -3.12 14.97
CA GLU A 92 6.21 -4.26 14.24
C GLU A 92 6.50 -4.14 12.73
N LEU A 93 6.47 -2.92 12.20
CA LEU A 93 6.90 -2.63 10.83
C LEU A 93 8.39 -2.96 10.65
N ASP A 94 9.23 -2.51 11.58
CA ASP A 94 10.66 -2.79 11.62
C ASP A 94 10.97 -4.28 11.65
N LEU A 95 10.33 -5.02 12.57
CA LEU A 95 10.50 -6.46 12.72
C LEU A 95 10.02 -7.21 11.48
N THR A 96 8.93 -6.76 10.86
CA THR A 96 8.39 -7.35 9.63
C THR A 96 9.37 -7.20 8.48
N ILE A 97 9.90 -6.00 8.26
CA ILE A 97 10.89 -5.74 7.22
C ILE A 97 12.17 -6.54 7.48
N GLU A 98 12.63 -6.60 8.73
CA GLU A 98 13.81 -7.37 9.13
C GLU A 98 13.63 -8.87 8.91
N ARG A 99 12.46 -9.41 9.24
CA ARG A 99 12.12 -10.81 8.99
C ARG A 99 12.16 -11.15 7.50
N ILE A 100 11.56 -10.32 6.64
CA ILE A 100 11.55 -10.56 5.20
C ILE A 100 12.98 -10.58 4.62
N PHE A 101 13.81 -9.60 4.98
CA PHE A 101 15.20 -9.57 4.53
C PHE A 101 16.09 -10.66 5.12
N HIS A 102 15.67 -11.27 6.23
CA HIS A 102 16.36 -12.43 6.82
C HIS A 102 15.96 -13.74 6.13
N GLU A 103 14.67 -13.90 5.82
CA GLU A 103 14.11 -15.12 5.22
C GLU A 103 14.42 -15.24 3.72
N TYR A 104 14.60 -14.12 3.02
CA TYR A 104 14.75 -14.10 1.57
C TYR A 104 16.05 -13.41 1.10
N SER A 105 16.65 -13.96 0.04
CA SER A 105 17.83 -13.37 -0.61
C SER A 105 17.47 -12.05 -1.32
N MET A 106 18.37 -11.07 -1.22
CA MET A 106 18.21 -9.70 -1.73
C MET A 106 17.90 -9.64 -3.23
N ASN A 107 18.39 -10.60 -4.01
CA ASN A 107 18.25 -10.61 -5.47
C ASN A 107 16.86 -11.10 -5.92
N ASN A 108 16.07 -11.66 -5.01
CA ASN A 108 14.85 -12.39 -5.33
C ASN A 108 13.59 -11.72 -4.74
N ILE A 109 13.71 -10.53 -4.13
CA ILE A 109 12.58 -9.86 -3.47
C ILE A 109 12.47 -8.37 -3.80
N GLN A 110 11.24 -7.87 -3.76
CA GLN A 110 10.94 -6.45 -3.71
C GLN A 110 9.99 -6.18 -2.54
N ILE A 111 10.34 -5.24 -1.68
CA ILE A 111 9.50 -4.88 -0.53
C ILE A 111 8.90 -3.49 -0.78
N PHE A 112 7.58 -3.45 -0.73
CA PHE A 112 6.78 -2.24 -0.83
C PHE A 112 6.06 -2.01 0.49
N VAL A 113 6.01 -0.75 0.93
CA VAL A 113 5.18 -0.33 2.07
C VAL A 113 4.17 0.68 1.56
N VAL A 114 2.89 0.44 1.82
CA VAL A 114 1.83 1.41 1.61
C VAL A 114 1.31 1.90 2.95
N LEU A 115 1.28 3.22 3.11
CA LEU A 115 0.84 3.88 4.33
C LEU A 115 0.22 5.24 4.00
N PRO A 116 -0.57 5.82 4.92
CA PRO A 116 -1.09 7.16 4.75
C PRO A 116 0.04 8.18 4.71
N ASN A 117 -0.13 9.24 3.92
CA ASN A 117 0.86 10.32 3.82
C ASN A 117 1.06 11.09 5.13
N ILE A 118 0.12 11.00 6.06
CA ILE A 118 0.24 11.61 7.38
C ILE A 118 1.21 10.83 8.27
N SER A 119 1.37 9.52 8.03
CA SER A 119 2.21 8.61 8.82
C SER A 119 3.64 8.46 8.26
N GLN A 120 4.06 9.33 7.32
CA GLN A 120 5.38 9.26 6.66
C GLN A 120 6.56 9.30 7.63
N THR A 121 6.42 10.00 8.75
CA THR A 121 7.47 10.15 9.76
C THR A 121 7.95 8.79 10.31
N HIS A 122 7.06 7.80 10.38
CA HIS A 122 7.39 6.46 10.84
C HIS A 122 8.40 5.77 9.89
N LEU A 123 8.41 6.09 8.60
CA LEU A 123 9.40 5.53 7.67
C LEU A 123 10.75 6.26 7.70
N SER A 124 10.79 7.49 8.18
CA SER A 124 12.03 8.25 8.38
C SER A 124 12.82 7.75 9.59
N GLU A 125 12.11 7.12 10.54
CA GLU A 125 12.68 6.53 11.75
C GLU A 125 13.16 5.09 11.57
N LEU A 126 12.72 4.40 10.51
CA LEU A 126 13.21 3.07 10.09
C LEU A 126 14.73 3.06 10.17
N LYS A 127 15.25 2.38 11.21
CA LYS A 127 16.65 2.34 11.66
C LYS A 127 17.60 3.01 10.67
N GLN A 128 17.92 4.28 10.92
CA GLN A 128 18.66 5.26 10.09
C GLN A 128 20.02 4.80 9.47
N LYS A 129 20.37 3.51 9.55
CA LYS A 129 21.59 2.91 8.99
C LYS A 129 21.38 1.59 8.24
N LYS A 130 20.26 0.87 8.38
CA LYS A 130 20.10 -0.50 7.81
C LYS A 130 19.28 -0.54 6.52
N TYR A 131 18.25 0.29 6.41
CA TYR A 131 17.35 0.31 5.26
C TYR A 131 17.24 1.74 4.71
N SER A 132 16.87 1.86 3.45
CA SER A 132 16.44 3.10 2.83
C SER A 132 15.00 2.94 2.33
N SER A 133 14.20 3.97 2.58
CA SER A 133 12.82 4.11 2.12
C SER A 133 12.78 5.15 1.00
N GLN A 134 12.40 4.72 -0.20
CA GLN A 134 12.22 5.61 -1.34
C GLN A 134 10.74 5.76 -1.65
N LEU A 135 10.22 6.97 -1.59
CA LEU A 135 8.87 7.27 -2.07
C LEU A 135 8.83 7.04 -3.59
N ILE A 136 7.97 6.12 -4.03
CA ILE A 136 7.80 5.78 -5.45
C ILE A 136 6.67 6.60 -6.05
N LYS A 137 5.53 6.64 -5.38
CA LYS A 137 4.33 7.31 -5.88
C LYS A 137 3.32 7.54 -4.76
N GLN A 138 2.47 8.55 -4.94
CA GLN A 138 1.32 8.81 -4.08
C GLN A 138 0.03 8.56 -4.86
N PHE A 139 -0.98 8.04 -4.17
CA PHE A 139 -2.29 7.72 -4.74
C PHE A 139 -3.40 8.29 -3.86
N GLY A 140 -4.42 8.86 -4.47
CA GLY A 140 -5.52 9.47 -3.74
C GLY A 140 -6.80 9.56 -4.56
N PRO A 141 -7.92 9.80 -3.88
CA PRO A 141 -8.04 10.09 -2.44
C PRO A 141 -8.04 8.78 -1.63
N HIS A 142 -7.60 8.84 -0.36
CA HIS A 142 -7.59 7.67 0.51
C HIS A 142 -7.83 8.01 1.97
N LEU A 143 -8.91 7.47 2.57
CA LEU A 143 -9.11 7.53 4.02
C LEU A 143 -8.42 6.36 4.72
N ASP A 144 -7.63 6.69 5.72
CA ASP A 144 -6.82 5.73 6.47
C ASP A 144 -7.55 5.20 7.72
N LEU A 145 -6.84 4.39 8.52
CA LEU A 145 -7.40 3.79 9.74
C LEU A 145 -7.47 4.78 10.92
N ASP A 146 -6.65 5.83 10.89
CA ASP A 146 -6.41 6.70 12.05
C ASP A 146 -7.25 7.99 11.97
N HIS A 147 -7.57 8.46 10.76
CA HIS A 147 -8.28 9.70 10.47
C HIS A 147 -9.64 9.37 9.84
N GLY A 148 -10.64 9.21 10.71
CA GLY A 148 -12.01 8.92 10.32
C GLY A 148 -12.75 10.12 9.70
N PHE A 149 -14.01 9.87 9.32
CA PHE A 149 -14.91 10.90 8.76
C PHE A 149 -15.14 12.09 9.68
N ASP A 150 -14.95 11.93 11.00
CA ASP A 150 -15.14 13.02 11.95
C ASP A 150 -14.20 14.20 11.64
N GLU A 151 -12.97 13.93 11.23
CA GLU A 151 -12.07 14.99 10.73
C GLU A 151 -12.51 15.56 9.39
N LEU A 152 -13.11 14.75 8.53
CA LEU A 152 -13.57 15.18 7.20
C LEU A 152 -14.75 16.17 7.30
N PHE A 153 -15.63 15.96 8.28
CA PHE A 153 -16.83 16.78 8.50
C PHE A 153 -16.64 17.89 9.54
N ASN A 154 -15.62 17.83 10.41
CA ASN A 154 -15.30 18.94 11.32
C ASN A 154 -14.70 20.15 10.60
N VAL A 155 -14.30 20.02 9.34
CA VAL A 155 -13.72 21.12 8.59
C VAL A 155 -14.82 21.92 7.91
N LYS A 156 -15.41 22.85 8.69
CA LYS A 156 -16.53 23.73 8.32
C LYS A 156 -16.33 24.57 7.03
N TYR A 157 -15.15 24.54 6.39
CA TYR A 157 -14.78 25.40 5.25
C TYR A 157 -13.74 24.82 4.26
N GLN A 158 -13.45 23.51 4.24
CA GLN A 158 -12.52 22.98 3.22
C GLN A 158 -13.26 22.53 1.96
N SER A 159 -12.73 22.95 0.80
CA SER A 159 -13.22 22.46 -0.48
C SER A 159 -12.97 20.95 -0.60
N ILE A 160 -13.83 20.25 -1.35
CA ILE A 160 -13.64 18.83 -1.71
C ILE A 160 -12.24 18.60 -2.31
N HIS A 161 -11.73 19.57 -3.05
CA HIS A 161 -10.38 19.54 -3.63
C HIS A 161 -9.27 19.50 -2.57
N THR A 162 -9.44 20.21 -1.45
CA THR A 162 -8.49 20.20 -0.33
C THR A 162 -8.43 18.83 0.33
N ILE A 163 -9.59 18.21 0.58
CA ILE A 163 -9.70 16.86 1.14
C ILE A 163 -9.03 15.84 0.21
N TRP A 164 -9.30 15.94 -1.10
CA TRP A 164 -8.75 15.05 -2.11
C TRP A 164 -7.22 15.10 -2.22
N ASN A 165 -6.64 16.27 -1.97
CA ASN A 165 -5.19 16.46 -1.98
C ASN A 165 -4.52 16.11 -0.64
N LYS A 166 -5.24 16.26 0.46
CA LYS A 166 -4.73 16.04 1.82
C LYS A 166 -4.59 14.56 2.14
N TYR A 167 -5.60 13.75 1.80
CA TYR A 167 -5.69 12.35 2.19
C TYR A 167 -5.26 11.44 1.04
N LYS A 168 -4.02 10.94 1.12
CA LYS A 168 -3.39 10.08 0.11
C LYS A 168 -2.70 8.91 0.80
N VAL A 169 -2.47 7.84 0.05
CA VAL A 169 -1.50 6.81 0.42
C VAL A 169 -0.23 7.02 -0.34
N ASP A 170 0.87 6.77 0.36
CA ASP A 170 2.19 6.75 -0.19
C ASP A 170 2.64 5.32 -0.38
N LEU A 171 3.27 5.08 -1.52
CA LEU A 171 3.91 3.83 -1.84
C LEU A 171 5.42 4.03 -1.76
N TYR A 172 6.04 3.36 -0.80
CA TYR A 172 7.48 3.33 -0.64
C TYR A 172 8.05 2.00 -1.10
N GLN A 173 9.24 2.04 -1.67
CA GLN A 173 10.09 0.86 -1.85
C GLN A 173 11.15 0.85 -0.76
N ILE A 174 11.30 -0.30 -0.10
CA ILE A 174 12.31 -0.50 0.93
C ILE A 174 13.47 -1.27 0.32
N THR A 175 14.68 -0.75 0.48
CA THR A 175 15.91 -1.45 0.12
C THR A 175 16.85 -1.50 1.31
N ARG A 176 17.70 -2.52 1.37
CA ARG A 176 18.75 -2.59 2.40
C ARG A 176 19.96 -1.82 1.90
N ASN A 177 20.54 -1.00 2.76
CA ASN A 177 21.79 -0.33 2.43
C ASN A 177 22.89 -1.40 2.33
N SER A 178 23.57 -1.48 1.18
CA SER A 178 24.81 -2.27 1.10
C SER A 178 25.82 -1.66 2.07
N LYS A 179 26.36 -2.49 2.96
CA LYS A 179 27.53 -2.12 3.76
C LYS A 179 28.75 -1.96 2.86
#